data_AF-A0AAN8FZZ4-F1
#
_entry.id   AF-A0AAN8FZZ4-F1
#
_cell.length_a   1.000
_cell.length_b   1.000
_cell.length_c   1.000
_cell.angle_alpha   90.00
_cell.angle_beta   90.00
_cell.angle_gamma   90.00
#
_symmetry.space_group_name_H-M   'P 1'
#
loop_
_entity.id
_entity.type
_entity.pdbx_description
1 polymer ?
#
loop_
_entity_poly.entity_id
_entity_poly.type
_entity_poly.pdbx_seq_one_letter_code
_entity_poly.pdbx_strand_id
1 'polypeptide(L)'
;MRLLEFAVLWNSVVLITSKTKNRQPITRDPHTKLVLWGTRHGNRNPERILVMNPARWGFEGSTELTSFGKRQALGLGRELRRFIGDLVDGNYLPKQAKYYSSSANRCQMTLQVVLAGFYNPTSWADWEKSQFDFWSPVPYTIDDPLLRMYSVKDCPVSDQ
;
A
#
# COMPACT_ATOMS: atom_id res chain seq x y z
N MET A 1 -14.76 -41.41 59.73
CA MET A 1 -14.90 -41.57 58.27
C MET A 1 -14.84 -40.17 57.67
N ARG A 2 -13.68 -39.75 57.15
CA ARG A 2 -13.46 -38.38 56.62
C ARG A 2 -13.99 -38.32 55.19
N LEU A 3 -14.95 -37.43 54.93
CA LEU A 3 -15.41 -37.09 53.59
C LEU A 3 -14.40 -36.13 52.94
N LEU A 4 -14.01 -36.45 51.71
CA LEU A 4 -13.16 -35.61 50.86
C LEU A 4 -13.96 -34.40 50.34
N GLU A 5 -13.37 -33.21 50.44
CA GLU A 5 -13.79 -32.06 49.64
C GLU A 5 -12.94 -31.97 48.36
N PHE A 6 -13.60 -31.93 47.22
CA PHE A 6 -12.98 -31.68 45.92
C PHE A 6 -12.82 -30.18 45.70
N ALA A 7 -11.57 -29.69 45.68
CA ALA A 7 -11.27 -28.32 45.25
C ALA A 7 -11.18 -28.28 43.72
N VAL A 8 -12.15 -27.64 43.07
CA VAL A 8 -12.11 -27.35 41.63
C VAL A 8 -11.27 -26.08 41.44
N LEU A 9 -10.07 -26.23 40.86
CA LEU A 9 -9.22 -25.11 40.48
C LEU A 9 -9.72 -24.52 39.15
N TRP A 10 -10.33 -23.34 39.21
CA TRP A 10 -10.69 -22.56 38.01
C TRP A 10 -9.43 -21.89 37.45
N ASN A 11 -8.88 -22.44 36.37
CA ASN A 11 -7.81 -21.77 35.62
C ASN A 11 -8.37 -20.49 34.98
N SER A 12 -7.95 -19.35 35.49
CA SER A 12 -8.27 -18.05 34.89
C SER A 12 -7.35 -17.85 33.67
N VAL A 13 -7.92 -17.99 32.47
CA VAL A 13 -7.24 -17.59 31.23
C VAL A 13 -7.18 -16.07 31.18
N VAL A 14 -6.00 -15.50 31.45
CA VAL A 14 -5.74 -14.07 31.25
C VAL A 14 -5.57 -13.83 29.75
N LEU A 15 -6.64 -13.38 29.11
CA LEU A 15 -6.59 -12.82 27.76
C LEU A 15 -5.80 -11.50 27.79
N ILE A 16 -4.51 -11.57 27.46
CA ILE A 16 -3.70 -10.37 27.22
C ILE A 16 -4.16 -9.77 25.88
N THR A 17 -5.15 -8.90 25.92
CA THR A 17 -5.48 -8.05 24.77
C THR A 17 -4.36 -7.03 24.64
N SER A 18 -3.47 -7.21 23.65
CA SER A 18 -2.56 -6.15 23.22
C SER A 18 -3.39 -4.93 22.83
N LYS A 19 -3.49 -3.94 23.72
CA LYS A 19 -4.04 -2.62 23.37
C LYS A 19 -3.12 -2.01 22.32
N THR A 20 -3.53 -2.08 21.06
CA THR A 20 -2.95 -1.25 20.02
C THR A 20 -3.12 0.20 20.48
N LYS A 21 -2.00 0.93 20.63
CA LYS A 21 -2.06 2.37 20.90
C LYS A 21 -2.96 2.99 19.82
N ASN A 22 -4.09 3.58 20.20
CA ASN A 22 -4.93 4.35 19.30
C ASN A 22 -4.04 5.44 18.66
N ARG A 23 -3.64 5.22 17.42
CA ARG A 23 -2.87 6.18 16.64
C ARG A 23 -3.83 7.34 16.35
N GLN A 24 -3.57 8.51 16.92
CA GLN A 24 -4.34 9.70 16.58
C GLN A 24 -4.21 9.94 15.07
N PRO A 25 -5.31 10.21 14.36
CA PRO A 25 -5.25 10.56 12.94
C PRO A 25 -4.34 11.78 12.76
N ILE A 26 -3.43 11.72 11.79
CA ILE A 26 -2.63 12.89 11.43
C ILE A 26 -3.58 13.89 10.78
N THR A 27 -3.78 15.05 11.42
CA THR A 27 -4.62 16.12 10.88
C THR A 27 -3.83 16.98 9.91
N ARG A 28 -4.36 17.18 8.70
CA ARG A 28 -3.81 18.09 7.68
C ARG A 28 -4.11 19.54 8.09
N ASP A 29 -3.16 20.44 7.86
CA ASP A 29 -3.38 21.88 8.01
C ASP A 29 -4.52 22.36 7.07
N PRO A 30 -5.56 23.07 7.56
CA PRO A 30 -6.70 23.53 6.76
C PRO A 30 -6.32 24.40 5.54
N HIS A 31 -5.18 25.07 5.57
CA HIS A 31 -4.68 25.95 4.51
C HIS A 31 -3.76 25.23 3.51
N THR A 32 -3.51 23.93 3.68
CA THR A 32 -2.69 23.14 2.74
C THR A 32 -3.25 23.25 1.31
N LYS A 33 -2.40 23.67 0.37
CA LYS A 33 -2.74 23.83 -1.06
C LYS A 33 -2.20 22.72 -1.96
N LEU A 34 -1.12 22.06 -1.54
CA LEU A 34 -0.43 21.03 -2.30
C LEU A 34 0.08 19.96 -1.34
N VAL A 35 -0.04 18.71 -1.76
CA VAL A 35 0.59 17.57 -1.09
C VAL A 35 1.47 16.85 -2.11
N LEU A 36 2.75 16.73 -1.78
CA LEU A 36 3.68 15.85 -2.49
C LEU A 36 3.90 14.62 -1.61
N TRP A 37 3.77 13.44 -2.20
CA TRP A 37 4.04 12.19 -1.52
C TRP A 37 4.87 11.30 -2.42
N GLY A 38 5.76 10.53 -1.81
CA GLY A 38 6.62 9.58 -2.48
C GLY A 38 6.79 8.36 -1.59
N THR A 39 6.87 7.18 -2.22
CA THR A 39 7.09 5.92 -1.51
C THR A 39 8.01 5.03 -2.34
N ARG A 40 8.73 4.16 -1.63
CA ARG A 40 9.29 2.98 -2.27
C ARG A 40 8.15 2.02 -2.65
N HIS A 41 8.41 1.17 -3.64
CA HIS A 41 7.56 0.00 -3.92
C HIS A 41 7.29 -0.82 -2.65
N GLY A 42 6.16 -1.54 -2.63
CA GLY A 42 5.85 -2.50 -1.57
C GLY A 42 6.82 -3.69 -1.55
N ASN A 43 6.62 -4.61 -0.60
CA ASN A 43 7.39 -5.85 -0.53
C ASN A 43 7.43 -6.60 -1.88
N ARG A 44 8.63 -7.06 -2.26
CA ARG A 44 8.90 -7.74 -3.52
C ARG A 44 9.73 -9.00 -3.29
N ASN A 45 9.73 -9.90 -4.27
CA ASN A 45 10.65 -11.02 -4.31
C ASN A 45 12.10 -10.53 -4.53
N PRO A 46 13.11 -11.32 -4.11
CA PRO A 46 14.50 -11.04 -4.43
C PRO A 46 14.74 -11.16 -5.94
N GLU A 47 15.88 -10.64 -6.40
CA GLU A 47 16.29 -10.77 -7.79
C GLU A 47 16.74 -12.18 -8.16
N ARG A 48 17.34 -12.88 -7.19
CA ARG A 48 17.70 -14.29 -7.34
C ARG A 48 16.94 -15.06 -6.29
N ILE A 49 16.05 -15.93 -6.76
CA ILE A 49 15.37 -16.90 -5.91
C ILE A 49 16.29 -18.11 -5.84
N LEU A 50 16.78 -18.43 -4.65
CA LEU A 50 17.58 -19.63 -4.45
C LEU A 50 16.66 -20.83 -4.68
N VAL A 51 17.08 -21.74 -5.56
CA VAL A 51 16.34 -22.97 -5.85
C VAL A 51 16.49 -23.90 -4.65
N MET A 52 15.57 -23.77 -3.69
CA MET A 52 15.42 -24.73 -2.61
C MET A 52 14.27 -25.68 -2.99
N ASN A 53 14.54 -26.98 -3.02
CA ASN A 53 13.52 -27.97 -3.36
C ASN A 53 12.79 -28.46 -2.10
N PRO A 54 11.45 -28.38 -2.03
CA PRO A 54 10.53 -27.70 -2.95
C PRO A 54 10.30 -26.21 -2.58
N ALA A 55 10.28 -25.32 -3.59
CA ALA A 55 9.96 -23.91 -3.40
C ALA A 55 8.45 -23.73 -3.24
N ARG A 56 8.01 -23.10 -2.13
CA ARG A 56 6.59 -22.87 -1.80
C ARG A 56 6.14 -21.41 -1.96
N TRP A 57 7.00 -20.56 -2.54
CA TRP A 57 6.80 -19.12 -2.62
C TRP A 57 7.51 -18.55 -3.85
N GLY A 58 7.22 -17.29 -4.19
CA GLY A 58 7.90 -16.58 -5.29
C GLY A 58 7.27 -16.75 -6.67
N PHE A 59 6.03 -17.23 -6.74
CA PHE A 59 5.30 -17.45 -7.99
C PHE A 59 5.06 -16.16 -8.80
N GLU A 60 5.09 -15.00 -8.14
CA GLU A 60 5.03 -13.71 -8.84
C GLU A 60 6.24 -13.47 -9.74
N GLY A 61 7.36 -14.18 -9.51
CA GLY A 61 8.59 -14.02 -10.25
C GLY A 61 9.64 -13.16 -9.54
N SER A 62 10.83 -13.11 -10.13
CA SER A 62 11.98 -12.37 -9.60
C SER A 62 11.70 -10.86 -9.59
N THR A 63 12.08 -10.19 -8.48
CA THR A 63 11.88 -8.75 -8.27
C THR A 63 10.43 -8.24 -8.30
N GLU A 64 9.45 -9.11 -8.48
CA GLU A 64 8.05 -8.75 -8.62
C GLU A 64 7.37 -8.46 -7.28
N LEU A 65 6.32 -7.64 -7.33
CA LEU A 65 5.57 -7.23 -6.15
C LEU A 65 4.77 -8.41 -5.58
N THR A 66 4.98 -8.73 -4.31
CA THR A 66 4.30 -9.85 -3.66
C THR A 66 2.87 -9.49 -3.27
N SER A 67 2.06 -10.49 -2.93
CA SER A 67 0.75 -10.24 -2.28
C SER A 67 0.85 -9.40 -1.01
N PHE A 68 1.96 -9.50 -0.25
CA PHE A 68 2.21 -8.64 0.92
C PHE A 68 2.46 -7.20 0.50
N GLY A 69 3.25 -6.98 -0.56
CA GLY A 69 3.49 -5.65 -1.12
C GLY A 69 2.20 -4.96 -1.59
N LYS A 70 1.31 -5.72 -2.22
CA LYS A 70 -0.03 -5.23 -2.63
C LYS A 70 -0.86 -4.79 -1.40
N ARG A 71 -0.90 -5.59 -0.32
CA ARG A 71 -1.61 -5.22 0.91
C ARG A 71 -1.03 -3.96 1.58
N GLN A 72 0.30 -3.81 1.57
CA GLN A 72 0.96 -2.59 2.07
C GLN A 72 0.58 -1.36 1.25
N ALA A 73 0.60 -1.48 -0.09
CA ALA A 73 0.21 -0.43 -1.01
C ALA A 73 -1.27 -0.01 -0.81
N LEU A 74 -2.17 -0.98 -0.65
CA LEU A 74 -3.58 -0.71 -0.41
C LEU A 74 -3.79 0.03 0.92
N GLY A 75 -3.07 -0.40 1.96
CA GLY A 75 -3.06 0.28 3.26
C GLY A 75 -2.58 1.73 3.14
N LEU A 76 -1.47 1.96 2.42
CA LEU A 76 -0.96 3.31 2.15
C LEU A 76 -2.00 4.17 1.44
N GLY A 77 -2.66 3.66 0.39
CA GLY A 77 -3.73 4.38 -0.32
C GLY A 77 -4.85 4.84 0.60
N ARG A 78 -5.31 3.96 1.50
CA ARG A 78 -6.35 4.27 2.49
C ARG A 78 -5.91 5.34 3.48
N GLU A 79 -4.68 5.28 3.98
CA GLU A 79 -4.15 6.32 4.86
C GLU A 79 -3.99 7.66 4.13
N LEU A 80 -3.51 7.64 2.89
CA LEU A 80 -3.42 8.84 2.05
C LEU A 80 -4.80 9.46 1.83
N ARG A 81 -5.85 8.65 1.58
CA ARG A 81 -7.22 9.18 1.43
C ARG A 81 -7.69 9.89 2.68
N ARG A 82 -7.46 9.31 3.86
CA ARG A 82 -7.82 9.93 5.15
C ARG A 82 -7.05 11.22 5.40
N PHE A 83 -5.76 11.25 5.06
CA PHE A 83 -4.91 12.42 5.26
C PHE A 83 -5.22 13.56 4.27
N ILE A 84 -5.37 13.25 2.98
CA ILE A 84 -5.63 14.24 1.93
C ILE A 84 -7.07 14.77 2.00
N GLY A 85 -8.02 13.94 2.45
CA GLY A 85 -9.36 14.38 2.81
C GLY A 85 -10.13 14.97 1.63
N ASP A 86 -10.49 16.24 1.70
CA ASP A 86 -11.26 16.97 0.70
C ASP A 86 -10.40 17.79 -0.28
N LEU A 87 -9.06 17.77 -0.14
CA LEU A 87 -8.16 18.51 -1.02
C LEU A 87 -8.24 18.03 -2.49
N VAL A 88 -8.55 16.75 -2.69
CA VAL A 88 -8.87 16.16 -3.99
C VAL A 88 -10.13 15.31 -3.86
N ASP A 89 -10.90 15.24 -4.94
CA ASP A 89 -12.19 14.55 -5.01
C ASP A 89 -12.07 13.03 -4.75
N GLY A 90 -13.20 12.40 -4.42
CA GLY A 90 -13.30 10.94 -4.28
C GLY A 90 -13.21 10.22 -5.62
N ASN A 91 -13.63 10.88 -6.71
CA ASN A 91 -13.41 10.46 -8.08
C ASN A 91 -12.11 11.09 -8.62
N TYR A 92 -11.37 10.38 -9.47
CA TYR A 92 -10.19 10.97 -10.12
C TYR A 92 -10.59 12.11 -11.06
N LEU A 93 -9.96 13.28 -10.85
CA LEU A 93 -10.08 14.45 -11.72
C LEU A 93 -8.68 14.88 -12.22
N PRO A 94 -8.43 14.90 -13.54
CA PRO A 94 -7.10 15.22 -14.10
C PRO A 94 -6.49 16.56 -13.66
N LYS A 95 -7.34 17.52 -13.28
CA LYS A 95 -6.92 18.86 -12.82
C LYS A 95 -6.46 18.90 -11.36
N GLN A 96 -6.69 17.85 -10.58
CA GLN A 96 -6.44 17.83 -9.13
C GLN A 96 -5.24 17.00 -8.71
N ALA A 97 -4.87 15.97 -9.48
CA ALA A 97 -3.80 15.06 -9.12
C ALA A 97 -3.02 14.59 -10.35
N LYS A 98 -1.72 14.38 -10.16
CA LYS A 98 -0.82 13.73 -11.13
C LYS A 98 0.01 12.68 -10.41
N TYR A 99 0.30 11.60 -11.12
CA TYR A 99 1.00 10.46 -10.57
C TYR A 99 2.14 10.03 -11.48
N TYR A 100 3.25 9.65 -10.84
CA TYR A 100 4.49 9.26 -11.51
C TYR A 100 4.99 7.95 -10.90
N SER A 101 5.50 7.06 -11.73
CA SER A 101 6.17 5.82 -11.30
C SER A 101 7.47 5.63 -12.07
N SER A 102 8.45 4.98 -11.45
CA SER A 102 9.57 4.43 -12.22
C SER A 102 9.09 3.25 -13.08
N SER A 103 9.87 2.86 -14.09
CA SER A 103 9.53 1.82 -15.07
C SER A 103 9.44 0.39 -14.53
N ALA A 104 9.87 0.12 -13.30
CA ALA A 104 9.84 -1.24 -12.76
C ALA A 104 8.40 -1.66 -12.46
N ASN A 105 8.04 -2.88 -12.88
CA ASN A 105 6.72 -3.49 -12.67
C ASN A 105 6.24 -3.32 -11.22
N ARG A 106 7.07 -3.68 -10.24
CA ARG A 106 6.74 -3.51 -8.82
C ARG A 106 6.38 -2.08 -8.40
N CYS A 107 6.97 -1.05 -9.01
CA CYS A 107 6.68 0.35 -8.70
C CYS A 107 5.34 0.74 -9.33
N GLN A 108 5.14 0.36 -10.60
CA GLN A 108 3.88 0.58 -11.31
C GLN A 108 2.70 -0.10 -10.60
N MET A 109 2.85 -1.38 -10.25
CA MET A 109 1.85 -2.14 -9.49
C MET A 109 1.61 -1.55 -8.09
N THR A 110 2.66 -1.08 -7.41
CA THR A 110 2.49 -0.41 -6.11
C THR A 110 1.61 0.83 -6.28
N LEU A 111 1.92 1.69 -7.25
CA LEU A 111 1.14 2.90 -7.49
C LEU A 111 -0.31 2.57 -7.85
N GLN A 112 -0.55 1.64 -8.76
CA GLN A 112 -1.91 1.21 -9.13
C GLN A 112 -2.72 0.76 -7.90
N VAL A 113 -2.11 -0.02 -7.00
CA VAL A 113 -2.79 -0.51 -5.79
C VAL A 113 -2.96 0.60 -4.73
N VAL A 114 -2.02 1.55 -4.62
CA VAL A 114 -2.20 2.75 -3.80
C VAL A 114 -3.41 3.54 -4.31
N LEU A 115 -3.53 3.74 -5.62
CA LEU A 115 -4.64 4.50 -6.23
C LEU A 115 -5.98 3.81 -6.04
N ALA A 116 -6.01 2.47 -6.11
CA ALA A 116 -7.20 1.68 -5.78
C ALA A 116 -7.62 1.79 -4.30
N GLY A 117 -6.68 2.04 -3.38
CA GLY A 117 -7.00 2.33 -1.98
C GLY A 117 -7.32 3.81 -1.71
N PHE A 118 -6.89 4.70 -2.60
CA PHE A 118 -6.99 6.14 -2.47
C PHE A 118 -8.30 6.68 -3.04
N TYR A 119 -8.69 6.27 -4.24
CA TYR A 119 -9.94 6.67 -4.87
C TYR A 119 -11.06 5.69 -4.52
N ASN A 120 -12.23 6.22 -4.19
CA ASN A 120 -13.44 5.45 -3.95
C ASN A 120 -14.50 5.97 -4.92
N PRO A 121 -14.46 5.54 -6.19
CA PRO A 121 -15.27 6.12 -7.23
C PRO A 121 -16.75 5.95 -6.94
N THR A 122 -17.54 6.94 -7.35
CA THR A 122 -19.00 6.95 -7.22
C THR A 122 -19.65 7.47 -8.50
N SER A 123 -20.92 7.13 -8.70
CA SER A 123 -21.74 7.60 -9.83
C SER A 123 -21.03 7.33 -11.18
N TRP A 124 -20.73 8.36 -11.96
CA TRP A 124 -20.14 8.27 -13.30
C TRP A 124 -18.76 7.63 -13.35
N ALA A 125 -17.96 7.71 -12.27
CA ALA A 125 -16.63 7.11 -12.24
C ALA A 125 -16.68 5.62 -11.90
N ASP A 126 -17.75 5.19 -11.22
CA ASP A 126 -18.03 3.81 -10.84
C ASP A 126 -18.72 3.08 -12.01
N TRP A 127 -17.90 2.83 -13.03
CA TRP A 127 -18.31 2.55 -14.40
C TRP A 127 -18.84 1.13 -14.64
N GLU A 128 -18.47 0.16 -13.79
CA GLU A 128 -18.88 -1.24 -13.92
C GLU A 128 -19.09 -1.86 -12.54
N LYS A 129 -20.22 -1.51 -11.93
CA LYS A 129 -20.54 -1.91 -10.55
C LYS A 129 -20.69 -3.41 -10.36
N SER A 130 -21.04 -4.15 -11.42
CA SER A 130 -21.29 -5.59 -11.27
C SER A 130 -20.00 -6.39 -11.08
N GLN A 131 -18.86 -5.86 -11.53
CA GLN A 131 -17.56 -6.55 -11.50
C GLN A 131 -16.44 -5.75 -10.83
N PHE A 132 -16.49 -4.42 -10.89
CA PHE A 132 -15.41 -3.52 -10.48
C PHE A 132 -15.92 -2.38 -9.57
N ASP A 133 -16.91 -2.66 -8.73
CA ASP A 133 -17.40 -1.69 -7.73
C ASP A 133 -16.23 -1.13 -6.91
N PHE A 134 -16.26 0.18 -6.68
CA PHE A 134 -15.22 0.92 -5.98
C PHE A 134 -13.83 0.91 -6.66
N TRP A 135 -13.76 0.67 -7.97
CA TRP A 135 -12.52 0.79 -8.74
C TRP A 135 -12.70 1.47 -10.11
N SER A 136 -11.78 2.40 -10.40
CA SER A 136 -11.64 3.00 -11.74
C SER A 136 -10.16 3.05 -12.11
N PRO A 137 -9.82 2.94 -13.40
CA PRO A 137 -8.45 3.13 -13.85
C PRO A 137 -8.03 4.59 -13.64
N VAL A 138 -6.84 4.79 -13.07
CA VAL A 138 -6.24 6.11 -12.85
C VAL A 138 -4.92 6.18 -13.63
N PRO A 139 -4.74 7.17 -14.52
CA PRO A 139 -3.53 7.28 -15.32
C PRO A 139 -2.33 7.72 -14.47
N TYR A 140 -1.14 7.27 -14.86
CA TYR A 140 0.15 7.72 -14.33
C TYR A 140 1.18 7.80 -15.45
N THR A 141 2.24 8.58 -15.22
CA THR A 141 3.38 8.72 -16.13
C THR A 141 4.55 7.88 -15.63
N ILE A 142 5.26 7.23 -16.54
CA ILE A 142 6.54 6.59 -16.22
C ILE A 142 7.66 7.62 -16.41
N ASP A 143 8.41 7.91 -15.35
CA ASP A 143 9.48 8.90 -15.36
C ASP A 143 10.68 8.40 -14.51
N ASP A 144 11.60 7.71 -15.17
CA ASP A 144 12.80 7.19 -14.52
C ASP A 144 13.79 8.29 -14.14
N PRO A 145 14.10 9.31 -14.96
CA PRO A 145 14.97 10.41 -14.53
C PRO A 145 14.49 11.12 -13.26
N LEU A 146 13.17 11.28 -13.10
CA LEU A 146 12.60 11.85 -11.87
C LEU A 146 12.73 10.93 -10.65
N LEU A 147 12.58 9.61 -10.84
CA LEU A 147 12.36 8.65 -9.74
C LEU A 147 13.51 7.66 -9.52
N ARG A 148 14.53 7.69 -10.37
CA ARG A 148 15.74 6.87 -10.33
C ARG A 148 16.93 7.73 -10.69
N MET A 149 17.64 8.15 -9.66
CA MET A 149 18.84 8.97 -9.82
C MET A 149 19.85 8.35 -10.80
N TYR A 150 19.99 7.02 -10.80
CA TYR A 150 20.87 6.29 -11.71
C TYR A 150 20.37 6.17 -13.15
N SER A 151 19.19 6.69 -13.46
CA SER A 151 18.63 6.75 -14.82
C SER A 151 18.78 8.14 -15.44
N VAL A 152 19.41 9.09 -14.73
CA VAL A 152 19.76 10.40 -15.25
C VAL A 152 21.00 10.25 -16.13
N LYS A 153 20.84 10.53 -17.44
CA LYS A 153 21.96 10.51 -18.39
C LYS A 153 22.96 11.60 -18.06
N ASP A 154 24.22 11.36 -18.40
CA ASP A 154 25.31 12.33 -18.29
C ASP A 154 25.49 12.84 -16.84
N CYS A 155 25.32 11.93 -15.86
CA CYS A 155 25.54 12.19 -14.44
C CYS A 155 26.86 11.54 -13.98
N PRO A 156 28.00 12.27 -13.97
CA PRO A 156 29.34 11.67 -13.81
C PRO A 156 29.57 10.92 -12.49
N VAL A 157 28.73 11.16 -11.48
CA VAL A 157 28.81 10.55 -10.16
C VAL A 157 27.95 9.29 -10.07
N SER A 158 26.92 9.14 -10.91
CA SER A 158 26.04 7.97 -10.86
C SER A 158 26.56 6.77 -11.66
N ASP A 159 27.49 7.01 -12.58
CA ASP A 159 28.07 5.99 -13.45
C ASP A 159 29.41 5.42 -12.90
N GLN A 160 29.76 5.78 -11.66
CA GLN A 160 30.91 5.26 -10.90
C GLN A 160 30.46 4.17 -9.92
#